data_AF-A0A1J5HRF5-F1
#
_entry.id   AF-A0A1J5HRF5-F1
#
_cell.length_a   1.000
_cell.length_b   1.000
_cell.length_c   1.000
_cell.angle_alpha   90.00
_cell.angle_beta   90.00
_cell.angle_gamma   90.00
#
_symmetry.space_group_name_H-M   'P 1'
#
loop_
_entity.id
_entity.type
_entity.pdbx_description
1 polymer ?
#
loop_
_entity_poly.entity_id
_entity_poly.type
_entity_poly.pdbx_seq_one_letter_code
_entity_poly.pdbx_strand_id
1 'polypeptide(L)'
;MTSLWGLWTVIGFALAFAALGGWIVDVMATAPEVRSAARAYLPWMVAAPLAGWAAWMLDGIFIGATATRDMRNMMVLSSLVYLAAVLALVPSLGNHGLWAALIISFLARGLSLGARYPGVERLAQS
;
A
#
# COMPACT_ATOMS: atom_id res chain seq x y z
N MET A 1 -4.25 19.45 4.68
CA MET A 1 -5.29 19.13 5.70
C MET A 1 -5.92 17.76 5.48
N THR A 2 -6.30 17.38 4.26
CA THR A 2 -6.87 16.05 3.92
C THR A 2 -5.89 14.88 4.12
N SER A 3 -4.59 15.09 3.88
CA SER A 3 -3.55 14.09 4.14
C SER A 3 -3.49 13.65 5.61
N LEU A 4 -3.60 14.59 6.57
CA LEU A 4 -3.63 14.26 8.01
C LEU A 4 -4.83 13.37 8.38
N TRP A 5 -6.01 13.62 7.82
CA TRP A 5 -7.18 12.76 8.02
C TRP A 5 -6.94 11.34 7.49
N GLY A 6 -6.35 11.23 6.30
CA GLY A 6 -5.97 9.93 5.75
C GLY A 6 -5.01 9.15 6.66
N LEU A 7 -4.02 9.82 7.26
CA LEU A 7 -3.11 9.19 8.21
C LEU A 7 -3.84 8.66 9.44
N TRP A 8 -4.73 9.47 10.04
CA TRP A 8 -5.52 9.05 11.20
C TRP A 8 -6.43 7.87 10.88
N THR A 9 -7.10 7.88 9.73
CA THR A 9 -7.94 6.77 9.28
C THR A 9 -7.13 5.48 9.15
N VAL A 10 -5.94 5.56 8.57
CA VAL A 10 -5.08 4.41 8.33
C VAL A 10 -4.50 3.86 9.63
N ILE A 11 -4.10 4.74 10.57
CA ILE A 11 -3.72 4.33 11.93
C ILE A 11 -4.90 3.63 12.63
N GLY A 12 -6.11 4.18 12.51
CA GLY A 12 -7.32 3.57 13.04
C GLY A 12 -7.58 2.17 12.48
N PHE A 13 -7.45 1.99 11.17
CA PHE A 13 -7.56 0.67 10.54
C PHE A 13 -6.46 -0.29 11.00
N ALA A 14 -5.21 0.17 11.09
CA ALA A 14 -4.10 -0.65 11.56
C ALA A 14 -4.35 -1.14 13.00
N LEU A 15 -4.79 -0.25 13.89
CA LEU A 15 -5.16 -0.60 15.27
C LEU A 15 -6.36 -1.54 15.33
N ALA A 16 -7.38 -1.31 14.48
CA ALA A 16 -8.54 -2.18 14.40
C ALA A 16 -8.16 -3.59 13.94
N PHE A 17 -7.31 -3.72 12.91
CA PHE A 17 -6.82 -5.03 12.47
C PHE A 17 -5.90 -5.68 13.51
N ALA A 18 -5.08 -4.91 14.23
CA ALA A 18 -4.22 -5.42 15.29
C ALA A 18 -5.04 -5.97 16.48
N ALA A 19 -6.11 -5.27 16.87
CA ALA A 19 -6.93 -5.65 18.03
C ALA A 19 -8.03 -6.67 17.68
N LEU A 20 -8.69 -6.52 16.53
CA LEU A 20 -9.88 -7.29 16.14
C LEU A 20 -9.61 -8.32 15.04
N GLY A 21 -8.41 -8.33 14.43
CA GLY A 21 -8.14 -9.14 13.25
C GLY A 21 -8.35 -10.64 13.45
N GLY A 22 -8.04 -11.18 14.63
CA GLY A 22 -8.35 -12.58 14.96
C GLY A 22 -9.85 -12.88 14.95
N TRP A 23 -10.66 -12.00 15.54
CA TRP A 23 -12.12 -12.12 15.53
C TRP A 23 -12.71 -11.94 14.13
N ILE A 24 -12.19 -10.98 13.35
CA ILE A 24 -12.59 -10.79 11.94
C ILE A 24 -12.35 -12.07 11.14
N VAL A 25 -11.17 -12.69 11.30
CA VAL A 25 -10.84 -13.96 10.64
C VAL A 25 -11.82 -15.07 11.04
N ASP A 26 -12.23 -15.12 12.31
CA ASP A 26 -13.18 -16.13 12.79
C ASP A 26 -14.58 -15.95 12.22
N VAL A 27 -15.01 -14.71 12.02
CA VAL A 27 -16.29 -14.40 11.39
C VAL A 27 -16.26 -14.68 9.88
N MET A 28 -15.14 -14.39 9.21
CA MET A 28 -15.03 -14.51 7.74
C MET A 28 -14.81 -15.93 7.24
N ALA A 29 -14.16 -16.80 8.02
CA ALA A 29 -13.83 -18.15 7.60
C ALA A 29 -14.39 -19.17 8.59
N THR A 30 -14.92 -20.29 8.10
CA THR A 30 -15.40 -21.40 8.94
C THR A 30 -14.34 -22.50 9.09
N ALA A 31 -13.56 -22.74 8.04
CA ALA A 31 -12.54 -23.78 8.02
C ALA A 31 -11.34 -23.43 8.94
N PRO A 32 -10.95 -24.31 9.88
CA PRO A 32 -9.82 -24.08 10.78
C PRO A 32 -8.49 -23.78 10.07
N GLU A 33 -8.24 -24.42 8.93
CA GLU A 33 -7.03 -24.28 8.13
C GLU A 33 -6.95 -22.90 7.46
N VAL A 34 -8.09 -22.35 7.05
CA VAL A 34 -8.16 -21.00 6.47
C VAL A 34 -7.93 -19.95 7.56
N ARG A 35 -8.51 -20.16 8.75
CA ARG A 35 -8.30 -19.25 9.90
C ARG A 35 -6.84 -19.21 10.34
N SER A 36 -6.20 -20.36 10.47
CA SER A 36 -4.79 -20.44 10.88
C SER A 36 -3.88 -19.75 9.85
N ALA A 37 -4.11 -20.00 8.56
CA ALA A 37 -3.39 -19.32 7.48
C ALA A 37 -3.62 -17.80 7.51
N ALA A 38 -4.86 -17.33 7.61
CA ALA A 38 -5.18 -15.90 7.62
C ALA A 38 -4.54 -15.16 8.81
N ARG A 39 -4.55 -15.77 10.00
CA ARG A 39 -3.89 -15.20 11.19
C ARG A 39 -2.37 -15.07 11.02
N ALA A 40 -1.72 -16.00 10.30
CA ALA A 40 -0.29 -15.91 10.02
C ALA A 40 0.09 -14.69 9.16
N TYR A 41 -0.83 -14.17 8.34
CA TYR A 41 -0.61 -12.99 7.51
C TYR A 41 -1.21 -11.69 8.10
N LEU A 42 -1.85 -11.76 9.27
CA LEU A 42 -2.45 -10.61 9.94
C LEU A 42 -1.47 -9.44 10.15
N PRO A 43 -0.19 -9.66 10.53
CA PRO A 43 0.78 -8.56 10.66
C PRO A 43 0.98 -7.78 9.35
N TRP A 44 0.95 -8.47 8.21
CA TRP A 44 1.04 -7.83 6.90
C TRP A 44 -0.22 -7.02 6.58
N MET A 45 -1.41 -7.48 6.98
CA MET A 45 -2.65 -6.72 6.85
C MET A 45 -2.64 -5.43 7.67
N VAL A 46 -2.01 -5.45 8.85
CA VAL A 46 -1.83 -4.24 9.69
C VAL A 46 -0.85 -3.26 9.03
N ALA A 47 0.24 -3.77 8.44
CA ALA A 47 1.29 -2.95 7.85
C ALA A 47 0.90 -2.34 6.48
N ALA A 48 0.15 -3.08 5.66
CA ALA A 48 -0.25 -2.67 4.31
C ALA A 48 -0.90 -1.28 4.22
N PRO A 49 -1.92 -0.93 5.05
CA PRO A 49 -2.53 0.39 4.97
C PRO A 49 -1.57 1.51 5.37
N LEU A 50 -0.70 1.28 6.36
CA LEU A 50 0.33 2.25 6.79
C LEU A 50 1.31 2.57 5.67
N ALA A 51 1.78 1.55 4.96
CA ALA A 51 2.68 1.72 3.82
C ALA A 51 1.98 2.26 2.56
N GLY A 52 0.71 1.91 2.36
CA GLY A 52 -0.08 2.27 1.18
C GLY A 52 -0.62 3.69 1.17
N TRP A 53 -0.86 4.27 2.36
CA TRP A 53 -1.54 5.56 2.51
C TRP A 53 -0.96 6.69 1.66
N ALA A 54 0.36 6.87 1.71
CA ALA A 54 1.04 7.94 0.98
C ALA A 54 0.85 7.78 -0.54
N ALA A 55 0.95 6.55 -1.05
CA ALA A 55 0.74 6.25 -2.45
C ALA A 55 -0.71 6.56 -2.89
N TRP A 56 -1.72 6.12 -2.12
CA TRP A 56 -3.11 6.35 -2.47
C TRP A 56 -3.52 7.82 -2.42
N MET A 57 -2.96 8.59 -1.49
CA MET A 57 -3.16 10.04 -1.44
C MET A 57 -2.55 10.74 -2.66
N LEU A 58 -1.31 10.40 -3.01
CA LEU A 58 -0.63 10.98 -4.16
C LEU A 58 -1.30 10.56 -5.48
N ASP A 59 -1.77 9.32 -5.59
CA ASP A 59 -2.56 8.86 -6.74
C ASP A 59 -3.78 9.77 -6.94
N GLY A 60 -4.54 10.04 -5.86
CA GLY A 60 -5.71 10.93 -5.93
C GLY A 60 -5.38 12.35 -6.38
N ILE A 61 -4.27 12.91 -5.92
CA ILE A 61 -3.80 14.25 -6.31
C ILE A 61 -3.43 14.29 -7.79
N PHE A 62 -2.65 13.32 -8.27
CA PHE A 62 -2.20 13.28 -9.66
C PHE A 62 -3.36 13.03 -10.63
N ILE A 63 -4.33 12.20 -10.24
CA ILE A 63 -5.58 12.01 -10.98
C ILE A 63 -6.36 13.33 -11.04
N GLY A 64 -6.56 14.00 -9.90
CA GLY A 64 -7.30 15.26 -9.81
C GLY A 64 -6.64 16.41 -10.59
N ALA A 65 -5.31 16.45 -10.63
CA ALA A 65 -4.54 17.41 -11.43
C ALA A 65 -4.44 17.02 -12.91
N THR A 66 -5.06 15.92 -13.34
CA THR A 66 -4.99 15.37 -14.71
C THR A 66 -3.55 15.11 -15.21
N ALA A 67 -2.59 14.93 -14.30
CA ALA A 67 -1.17 14.72 -14.55
C ALA A 67 -0.86 13.28 -15.01
N THR A 68 -1.61 12.81 -16.01
CA THR A 68 -1.67 11.42 -16.46
C THR A 68 -0.31 10.87 -16.90
N ARG A 69 0.51 11.71 -17.55
CA ARG A 69 1.84 11.30 -18.05
C ARG A 69 2.78 10.93 -16.91
N ASP A 70 2.84 11.76 -15.86
CA ASP A 70 3.70 11.50 -14.71
C ASP A 70 3.18 10.33 -13.89
N MET A 71 1.86 10.26 -13.68
CA MET A 71 1.23 9.14 -12.99
C MET A 71 1.53 7.80 -13.69
N ARG A 72 1.36 7.72 -15.01
CA ARG A 72 1.64 6.51 -15.79
C ARG A 72 3.09 6.07 -15.64
N ASN A 73 4.04 6.99 -15.79
CA ASN A 73 5.45 6.64 -15.72
C ASN A 73 5.85 6.14 -14.32
N MET A 74 5.30 6.74 -13.26
CA MET A 74 5.57 6.30 -11.88
C MET A 74 4.85 4.99 -11.54
N MET A 75 3.68 4.70 -12.13
CA MET A 75 3.05 3.38 -12.03
C MET A 75 3.91 2.30 -12.66
N VAL A 76 4.42 2.53 -13.88
CA VAL A 76 5.33 1.56 -14.55
C VAL A 76 6.57 1.30 -13.70
N LEU A 77 7.19 2.36 -13.17
CA LEU A 77 8.34 2.21 -12.26
C LEU A 77 7.97 1.36 -11.02
N SER A 78 6.83 1.64 -10.39
CA SER A 78 6.37 0.91 -9.21
C SER A 78 6.08 -0.56 -9.53
N SER A 79 5.53 -0.85 -10.71
CA SER A 79 5.32 -2.22 -11.19
C SER A 79 6.65 -2.95 -11.45
N LEU A 80 7.65 -2.28 -12.02
CA LEU A 80 8.98 -2.87 -12.21
C LEU A 80 9.65 -3.18 -10.86
N VAL A 81 9.54 -2.28 -9.90
CA VAL A 81 10.03 -2.52 -8.53
C VAL A 81 9.30 -3.68 -7.87
N TYR A 82 7.97 -3.78 -8.04
CA TYR A 82 7.20 -4.92 -7.56
C TYR A 82 7.67 -6.24 -8.17
N LEU A 83 7.85 -6.29 -9.50
CA LEU A 83 8.35 -7.48 -10.19
C LEU A 83 9.73 -7.89 -9.69
N ALA A 84 10.65 -6.93 -9.56
CA ALA A 84 11.98 -7.19 -9.01
C ALA A 84 11.91 -7.74 -7.57
N ALA A 85 11.05 -7.15 -6.72
CA ALA A 85 10.86 -7.61 -5.35
C ALA A 85 10.23 -9.00 -5.28
N VAL A 86 9.24 -9.30 -6.13
CA VAL A 86 8.64 -10.64 -6.22
C VAL A 86 9.68 -11.68 -6.61
N LEU A 87 10.47 -11.42 -7.66
CA LEU A 87 11.50 -12.33 -8.15
C LEU A 87 12.60 -12.57 -7.10
N ALA A 88 12.90 -11.58 -6.26
CA ALA A 88 13.90 -11.70 -5.21
C ALA A 88 13.37 -12.39 -3.93
N LEU A 89 12.14 -12.08 -3.51
CA LEU A 89 11.63 -12.44 -2.18
C LEU A 89 10.74 -13.69 -2.18
N VAL A 90 9.95 -13.92 -3.24
CA VAL A 90 9.03 -15.07 -3.27
C VAL A 90 9.76 -16.42 -3.28
N PRO A 91 10.90 -16.62 -3.97
CA PRO A 91 11.59 -17.90 -3.94
C PRO A 91 12.03 -18.34 -2.54
N SER A 92 12.35 -17.40 -1.64
CA SER A 92 12.85 -17.69 -0.29
C SER A 92 11.79 -17.56 0.80
N LEU A 93 10.81 -16.67 0.64
CA LEU A 93 9.80 -16.33 1.67
C LEU A 93 8.36 -16.71 1.26
N GLY A 94 8.14 -17.24 0.06
CA GLY A 94 6.82 -17.60 -0.45
C GLY A 94 5.83 -16.42 -0.37
N ASN A 95 4.67 -16.66 0.22
CA ASN A 95 3.62 -15.65 0.37
C ASN A 95 4.02 -14.47 1.28
N HIS A 96 4.92 -14.66 2.25
CA HIS A 96 5.46 -13.52 3.00
C HIS A 96 6.30 -12.61 2.08
N GLY A 97 7.04 -13.21 1.15
CA GLY A 97 7.77 -12.48 0.11
C GLY A 97 6.82 -11.70 -0.80
N LEU A 98 5.65 -12.24 -1.11
CA LEU A 98 4.63 -11.56 -1.90
C LEU A 98 4.05 -10.34 -1.17
N TRP A 99 3.71 -10.47 0.12
CA TRP A 99 3.26 -9.35 0.95
C TRP A 99 4.33 -8.27 1.09
N ALA A 100 5.58 -8.67 1.31
CA ALA A 100 6.71 -7.75 1.37
C ALA A 100 6.88 -7.00 0.04
N ALA A 101 6.82 -7.71 -1.10
CA ALA A 101 6.91 -7.12 -2.42
C ALA A 101 5.78 -6.11 -2.68
N LEU A 102 4.55 -6.42 -2.25
CA LEU A 102 3.41 -5.50 -2.35
C LEU A 102 3.67 -4.21 -1.55
N ILE A 103 4.13 -4.33 -0.30
CA ILE A 103 4.46 -3.15 0.54
C ILE A 103 5.60 -2.34 -0.08
N ILE A 104 6.65 -2.99 -0.58
CA ILE A 104 7.76 -2.33 -1.28
C ILE A 104 7.23 -1.53 -2.48
N SER A 105 6.28 -2.09 -3.24
CA SER A 105 5.66 -1.38 -4.36
C SER A 105 4.90 -0.13 -3.92
N PHE A 106 4.21 -0.17 -2.77
CA PHE A 106 3.52 0.99 -2.22
C PHE A 106 4.48 2.08 -1.78
N LEU A 107 5.58 1.71 -1.12
CA LEU A 107 6.62 2.65 -0.74
C LEU A 107 7.29 3.27 -1.98
N ALA A 108 7.66 2.46 -2.97
CA ALA A 108 8.24 2.95 -4.22
C ALA A 108 7.30 3.92 -4.95
N ARG A 109 6.00 3.64 -4.94
CA ARG A 109 4.98 4.52 -5.53
C ARG A 109 4.84 5.83 -4.77
N GLY A 110 4.74 5.77 -3.44
CA GLY A 110 4.69 6.95 -2.59
C GLY A 110 5.91 7.86 -2.77
N LEU A 111 7.11 7.27 -2.82
CA LEU A 111 8.36 8.00 -3.04
C LEU A 111 8.46 8.59 -4.45
N SER A 112 8.13 7.81 -5.47
CA SER A 112 8.27 8.24 -6.87
C SER A 112 7.27 9.34 -7.25
N LEU A 113 6.02 9.25 -6.80
CA LEU A 113 5.03 10.32 -6.96
C LEU A 113 5.36 11.52 -6.07
N GLY A 114 5.83 11.29 -4.84
CA GLY A 114 6.25 12.35 -3.93
C GLY A 114 7.38 13.20 -4.51
N ALA A 115 8.33 12.58 -5.23
CA ALA A 115 9.39 13.29 -5.94
C ALA A 115 8.87 14.14 -7.11
N ARG A 116 7.74 13.77 -7.73
CA ARG A 116 7.11 14.50 -8.84
C ARG A 116 6.09 15.54 -8.37
N TYR A 117 5.64 15.46 -7.12
CA TYR A 117 4.64 16.35 -6.53
C TYR A 117 4.97 17.86 -6.69
N PRO A 118 6.22 18.35 -6.47
CA PRO A 118 6.52 19.78 -6.63
C PRO A 118 6.33 20.29 -8.07
N GLY A 119 6.46 19.41 -9.07
CA GLY A 119 6.21 19.75 -10.47
C GLY A 119 4.73 19.98 -10.75
N VAL A 120 3.87 19.16 -10.16
CA VAL A 120 2.41 19.26 -10.29
C VAL A 120 1.89 20.48 -9.54
N GLU A 121 2.42 20.78 -8.35
CA GLU A 121 2.02 21.96 -7.58
C GLU A 121 2.31 23.27 -8.32
N ARG A 122 3.43 23.36 -9.05
CA ARG A 122 3.75 24.52 -9.88
C ARG A 122 2.80 24.70 -11.07
N LEU A 123 2.32 23.61 -11.67
CA LEU A 123 1.33 23.66 -12.76
C LEU A 123 -0.05 24.08 -12.27
N ALA A 124 -0.38 23.84 -11.01
CA ALA A 124 -1.65 24.25 -10.41
C ALA A 124 -1.67 25.74 -9.99
N GLN A 125 -0.50 26.38 -9.90
CA GLN A 125 -0.35 27.79 -9.51
C GLN A 125 -0.17 28.74 -10.70
N SER A 126 -0.05 28.23 -11.93
CA SER A 126 0.04 29.00 -13.18
C SER A 126 -1.31 29.13 -13.86
#